data_AF-A0A2D0MXE5-F1
#
_entry.id   AF-A0A2D0MXE5-F1
#
_cell.length_a   1.000
_cell.length_b   1.000
_cell.length_c   1.000
_cell.angle_alpha   90.00
_cell.angle_beta   90.00
_cell.angle_gamma   90.00
#
_symmetry.space_group_name_H-M   'P 1'
#
loop_
_entity.id
_entity.type
_entity.pdbx_description
1 polymer ?
#
loop_
_entity_poly.entity_id
_entity_poly.type
_entity_poly.pdbx_seq_one_letter_code
_entity_poly.pdbx_strand_id
1 'polypeptide(L)'
;MKLTILNKKNNPLWSTGIDNKGDEYRVIDGHFFLGETISVEPYHNSSNTFIHPKLNYDSVDIFSNFLNKEGLIHFKDLSEVNNKSKPFRRLYELNNYWVSPVSNISNQIEYLYHKKMIDYSRFKIGKPGIKQIRGRASIISINYSDLLQKVLRERKAVRSWYFCDRERDLNRGQYADLFVLGNFNEPDLQIQLWQIIGGGSEILFAHGLIDKETLRFNHFDLATHYVDPNQIPQFANNKKRLDLIKKEKWIRIDHDLGEEDIFSLIKMFFPMNYLIDEFIEYPVLNIV
;
A
#
# COMPACT_ATOMS: atom_id res chain seq x y z
N MET A 1 27.10 -6.83 23.39
CA MET A 1 28.06 -5.72 23.64
C MET A 1 27.27 -4.42 23.78
N LYS A 2 27.78 -3.39 24.47
CA LYS A 2 27.17 -2.05 24.45
C LYS A 2 28.00 -1.09 23.59
N LEU A 3 27.34 -0.33 22.72
CA LEU A 3 27.97 0.67 21.86
C LEU A 3 27.23 2.00 21.96
N THR A 4 27.98 3.11 22.01
CA THR A 4 27.42 4.46 21.88
C THR A 4 27.40 4.84 20.41
N ILE A 5 26.21 5.06 19.85
CA ILE A 5 26.08 5.43 18.44
C ILE A 5 26.39 6.91 18.27
N LEU A 6 27.35 7.21 17.41
CA LEU A 6 27.73 8.58 17.12
C LEU A 6 26.57 9.36 16.50
N ASN A 7 26.42 10.62 16.89
CA ASN A 7 25.44 11.54 16.30
C ASN A 7 25.89 12.07 14.93
N LYS A 8 26.30 11.15 14.04
CA LYS A 8 26.71 11.43 12.65
C LYS A 8 26.20 10.30 11.78
N LYS A 9 25.35 10.64 10.81
CA LYS A 9 24.85 9.68 9.83
C LYS A 9 25.88 9.52 8.71
N ASN A 10 26.64 8.42 8.75
CA ASN A 10 27.69 8.14 7.76
C ASN A 10 27.14 7.37 6.54
N ASN A 11 26.09 6.56 6.72
CA ASN A 11 25.50 5.75 5.66
C ASN A 11 23.98 5.57 5.89
N PRO A 12 23.17 5.39 4.84
CA PRO A 12 21.76 5.04 5.01
C PRO A 12 21.52 3.69 5.70
N LEU A 13 22.44 2.72 5.60
CA LEU A 13 22.28 1.35 6.11
C LEU A 13 22.96 1.10 7.46
N TRP A 14 23.86 1.98 7.88
CA TRP A 14 24.62 1.79 9.12
C TRP A 14 25.08 3.10 9.74
N SER A 15 25.44 3.06 11.01
CA SER A 15 26.05 4.16 11.76
C SER A 15 27.28 3.65 12.51
N THR A 16 28.16 4.57 12.92
CA THR A 16 29.34 4.23 13.71
C THR A 16 28.96 4.15 15.18
N GLY A 17 29.26 3.02 15.82
CA GLY A 17 29.18 2.85 17.27
C GLY A 17 30.59 2.80 17.87
N ILE A 18 30.79 3.43 19.01
CA ILE A 18 32.05 3.37 19.76
C ILE A 18 31.83 2.59 21.05
N ASP A 19 32.78 1.72 21.40
CA ASP A 19 32.77 1.02 22.68
C ASP A 19 33.36 1.87 23.83
N ASN A 20 33.63 1.25 24.97
CA ASN A 20 34.22 1.92 26.12
C ASN A 20 35.74 2.14 26.00
N LYS A 21 36.41 1.52 25.02
CA LYS A 21 37.85 1.66 24.75
C LYS A 21 38.13 2.70 23.67
N GLY A 22 37.11 3.14 22.95
CA GLY A 22 37.25 4.06 21.81
C GLY A 22 37.32 3.34 20.47
N ASP A 23 37.13 2.02 20.44
CA ASP A 23 37.16 1.24 19.21
C ASP A 23 35.86 1.48 18.42
N GLU A 24 35.99 1.69 17.11
CA GLU A 24 34.87 1.97 16.21
C GLU A 24 34.33 0.69 15.57
N TYR A 25 33.00 0.60 15.54
CA TYR A 25 32.25 -0.53 15.00
C TYR A 25 31.15 -0.07 14.06
N ARG A 26 30.83 -0.92 13.08
CA ARG A 26 29.69 -0.71 12.20
C ARG A 26 28.44 -1.24 12.86
N VAL A 27 27.41 -0.40 13.00
CA VAL A 27 26.11 -0.80 13.53
C VAL A 27 25.04 -0.66 12.45
N ILE A 28 24.52 -1.80 11.97
CA ILE A 28 23.43 -1.85 11.00
C ILE A 28 22.19 -1.17 11.59
N ASP A 29 21.56 -0.31 10.80
CA ASP A 29 20.41 0.51 11.21
C ASP A 29 20.61 1.34 12.50
N GLY A 30 21.88 1.60 12.88
CA GLY A 30 22.21 2.40 14.07
C GLY A 30 21.64 3.83 14.04
N HIS A 31 21.20 4.31 12.88
CA HIS A 31 20.62 5.65 12.72
C HIS A 31 19.31 5.85 13.50
N PHE A 32 18.66 4.78 13.96
CA PHE A 32 17.53 4.88 14.89
C PHE A 32 17.94 5.25 16.32
N PHE A 33 19.24 5.16 16.65
CA PHE A 33 19.78 5.28 18.01
C PHE A 33 20.89 6.34 18.10
N LEU A 34 20.93 7.32 17.20
CA LEU A 34 21.97 8.37 17.20
C LEU A 34 22.05 9.06 18.56
N GLY A 35 23.26 9.10 19.14
CA GLY A 35 23.51 9.69 20.46
C GLY A 35 23.19 8.78 21.64
N GLU A 36 22.75 7.55 21.42
CA GLU A 36 22.36 6.61 22.48
C GLU A 36 23.37 5.48 22.65
N THR A 37 23.49 5.00 23.89
CA THR A 37 24.22 3.76 24.20
C THR A 37 23.24 2.59 24.17
N ILE A 38 23.45 1.67 23.24
CA ILE A 38 22.56 0.54 22.99
C ILE A 38 23.27 -0.81 23.15
N SER A 39 22.49 -1.84 23.47
CA SER A 39 22.99 -3.22 23.44
C SER A 39 22.88 -3.77 22.01
N VAL A 40 23.95 -4.37 21.53
CA VAL A 40 24.07 -4.92 20.18
C VAL A 40 24.60 -6.35 20.20
N GLU A 41 24.35 -7.07 19.12
CA GLU A 41 24.83 -8.42 18.87
C GLU A 41 25.58 -8.51 17.52
N PRO A 42 26.50 -9.47 17.36
CA PRO A 42 27.24 -9.65 16.11
C PRO A 42 26.29 -9.94 14.94
N TYR A 43 26.57 -9.35 13.78
CA TYR A 43 25.79 -9.56 12.56
C TYR A 43 26.57 -10.44 11.57
N HIS A 44 25.97 -11.55 11.11
CA HIS A 44 26.57 -12.52 10.17
C HIS A 44 28.01 -12.94 10.47
N ASN A 45 28.34 -13.21 11.75
CA ASN A 45 29.69 -13.62 12.19
C ASN A 45 30.83 -12.62 11.85
N SER A 46 30.50 -11.37 11.53
CA SER A 46 31.51 -10.32 11.33
C SER A 46 32.00 -9.79 12.68
N SER A 47 33.31 -9.72 12.87
CA SER A 47 33.90 -9.22 14.13
C SER A 47 33.64 -7.73 14.38
N ASN A 48 33.39 -6.95 13.32
CA ASN A 48 33.30 -5.49 13.38
C ASN A 48 31.92 -4.95 12.97
N THR A 49 30.95 -5.84 12.74
CA THR A 49 29.59 -5.47 12.35
C THR A 49 28.58 -6.00 13.36
N PHE A 50 27.75 -5.09 13.85
CA PHE A 50 26.77 -5.35 14.89
C PHE A 50 25.39 -4.87 14.47
N ILE A 51 24.36 -5.40 15.10
CA ILE A 51 22.96 -5.00 14.91
C ILE A 51 22.24 -4.92 16.25
N HIS A 52 21.21 -4.10 16.34
CA HIS A 52 20.33 -4.09 17.52
C HIS A 52 19.37 -5.29 17.45
N PRO A 53 19.15 -6.06 18.54
CA PRO A 53 18.33 -7.26 18.50
C PRO A 53 16.91 -7.04 17.95
N LYS A 54 16.28 -5.89 18.28
CA LYS A 54 14.94 -5.54 17.77
C LYS A 54 14.86 -5.34 16.25
N LEU A 55 16.00 -5.25 15.57
CA LEU A 55 16.12 -5.07 14.11
C LEU A 55 16.79 -6.26 13.43
N ASN A 56 17.11 -7.33 14.17
CA ASN A 56 17.71 -8.53 13.62
C ASN A 56 16.65 -9.59 13.32
N TYR A 57 16.34 -9.79 12.05
CA TYR A 57 15.29 -10.74 11.61
C TYR A 57 15.85 -12.01 10.97
N ASP A 58 17.17 -12.25 11.02
CA ASP A 58 17.80 -13.35 10.26
C ASP A 58 17.37 -14.73 10.74
N SER A 59 16.90 -14.84 11.98
CA SER A 59 16.55 -16.09 12.64
C SER A 59 15.07 -16.23 12.98
N VAL A 60 14.21 -15.26 12.64
CA VAL A 60 12.79 -15.26 13.05
C VAL A 60 11.87 -14.77 11.94
N ASP A 61 10.87 -15.58 11.59
CA ASP A 61 9.72 -15.15 10.79
C ASP A 61 8.62 -14.58 11.70
N ILE A 62 8.81 -13.33 12.09
CA ILE A 62 7.89 -12.60 12.98
C ILE A 62 6.53 -12.31 12.32
N PHE A 63 6.43 -12.43 10.99
CA PHE A 63 5.27 -12.01 10.22
C PHE A 63 4.24 -13.13 10.07
N SER A 64 4.71 -14.38 9.99
CA SER A 64 3.88 -15.58 9.78
C SER A 64 2.66 -15.70 10.69
N ASN A 65 2.74 -15.23 11.94
CA ASN A 65 1.68 -15.39 12.95
C ASN A 65 0.71 -14.21 13.05
N PHE A 66 1.03 -13.05 12.46
CA PHE A 66 0.25 -11.81 12.62
C PHE A 66 -0.36 -11.31 11.31
N LEU A 67 0.18 -11.76 10.18
CA LEU A 67 -0.34 -11.40 8.89
C LEU A 67 -1.50 -12.30 8.51
N ASN A 68 -2.58 -11.71 8.02
CA ASN A 68 -3.62 -12.47 7.36
C ASN A 68 -3.12 -13.05 6.02
N LYS A 69 -3.98 -13.80 5.31
CA LYS A 69 -3.67 -14.40 3.99
C LYS A 69 -3.21 -13.38 2.93
N GLU A 70 -3.40 -12.09 3.17
CA GLU A 70 -3.10 -10.99 2.26
C GLU A 70 -1.83 -10.22 2.65
N GLY A 71 -1.20 -10.60 3.76
CA GLY A 71 -0.03 -9.91 4.29
C GLY A 71 -0.33 -8.65 5.10
N LEU A 72 -1.54 -8.51 5.68
CA LEU A 72 -1.94 -7.36 6.49
C LEU A 72 -1.95 -7.69 7.98
N ILE A 73 -1.49 -6.74 8.81
CA ILE A 73 -1.59 -6.80 10.28
C ILE A 73 -2.65 -5.82 10.79
N HIS A 74 -3.34 -6.14 11.88
CA HIS A 74 -4.19 -5.17 12.56
C HIS A 74 -3.35 -4.16 13.35
N PHE A 75 -3.76 -2.89 13.36
CA PHE A 75 -3.09 -1.87 14.17
C PHE A 75 -3.10 -2.20 15.67
N LYS A 76 -4.18 -2.80 16.18
CA LYS A 76 -4.29 -3.18 17.60
C LYS A 76 -3.21 -4.16 18.07
N ASP A 77 -2.58 -4.89 17.14
CA ASP A 77 -1.51 -5.85 17.42
C ASP A 77 -0.12 -5.16 17.45
N LEU A 78 -0.07 -3.85 17.20
CA LEU A 78 1.13 -3.02 17.15
C LEU A 78 1.18 -2.04 18.32
N SER A 79 2.37 -1.80 18.85
CA SER A 79 2.62 -0.74 19.84
C SER A 79 3.54 0.33 19.25
N GLU A 80 3.10 1.60 19.17
CA GLU A 80 3.93 2.66 18.60
C GLU A 80 5.17 2.96 19.47
N VAL A 81 6.33 3.04 18.82
CA VAL A 81 7.60 3.42 19.46
C VAL A 81 7.68 4.95 19.50
N ASN A 82 6.92 5.56 20.40
CA ASN A 82 6.64 7.00 20.42
C ASN A 82 7.89 7.91 20.38
N ASN A 83 8.99 7.52 21.04
CA ASN A 83 10.23 8.31 21.07
C ASN A 83 11.04 8.26 19.76
N LYS A 84 10.72 7.33 18.85
CA LYS A 84 11.41 7.16 17.55
C LYS A 84 10.49 7.43 16.37
N SER A 85 9.20 7.25 16.56
CA SER A 85 8.17 7.45 15.55
C SER A 85 8.05 8.92 15.16
N LYS A 86 7.93 9.19 13.86
CA LYS A 86 7.67 10.52 13.31
C LYS A 86 6.57 10.42 12.25
N PRO A 87 5.83 11.51 11.96
CA PRO A 87 4.93 11.54 10.82
C PRO A 87 5.62 11.04 9.55
N PHE A 88 4.93 10.18 8.80
CA PHE A 88 5.39 9.52 7.57
C PHE A 88 6.55 8.51 7.75
N ARG A 89 7.04 8.32 8.99
CA ARG A 89 8.10 7.39 9.40
C ARG A 89 7.72 6.72 10.71
N ARG A 90 6.49 6.21 10.77
CA ARG A 90 5.97 5.53 11.96
C ARG A 90 6.74 4.25 12.22
N LEU A 91 7.00 4.00 13.50
CA LEU A 91 7.72 2.82 13.96
C LEU A 91 6.88 2.15 15.04
N TYR A 92 6.71 0.85 14.91
CA TYR A 92 5.92 0.03 15.81
C TYR A 92 6.75 -1.11 16.36
N GLU A 93 6.31 -1.66 17.48
CA GLU A 93 6.82 -2.86 18.09
C GLU A 93 5.82 -4.01 17.89
N LEU A 94 6.35 -5.14 17.44
CA LEU A 94 5.64 -6.41 17.23
C LEU A 94 6.53 -7.55 17.75
N ASN A 95 6.09 -8.26 18.79
CA ASN A 95 6.85 -9.35 19.41
C ASN A 95 8.33 -9.01 19.73
N ASN A 96 8.58 -7.85 20.34
CA ASN A 96 9.92 -7.31 20.62
C ASN A 96 10.74 -6.88 19.40
N TYR A 97 10.20 -6.96 18.18
CA TYR A 97 10.86 -6.44 16.98
C TYR A 97 10.26 -5.10 16.59
N TRP A 98 11.09 -4.23 16.04
CA TRP A 98 10.60 -3.00 15.43
C TRP A 98 10.11 -3.28 14.03
N VAL A 99 9.00 -2.68 13.61
CA VAL A 99 8.44 -2.81 12.27
C VAL A 99 7.95 -1.44 11.82
N SER A 100 7.87 -1.22 10.52
CA SER A 100 7.33 0.02 9.96
C SER A 100 6.30 -0.27 8.89
N PRO A 101 5.33 0.64 8.67
CA PRO A 101 4.52 0.59 7.46
C PRO A 101 5.40 0.55 6.22
N VAL A 102 4.97 -0.15 5.19
CA VAL A 102 5.67 -0.11 3.90
C VAL A 102 5.69 1.33 3.37
N SER A 103 6.84 1.77 2.86
CA SER A 103 7.10 3.21 2.61
C SER A 103 6.10 3.90 1.65
N ASN A 104 5.39 3.14 0.82
CA ASN A 104 4.40 3.63 -0.12
C ASN A 104 3.02 3.88 0.49
N ILE A 105 2.78 3.45 1.74
CA ILE A 105 1.51 3.68 2.46
C ILE A 105 1.62 4.77 3.53
N SER A 106 2.80 5.39 3.72
CA SER A 106 3.04 6.34 4.81
C SER A 106 2.02 7.49 4.85
N ASN A 107 1.60 8.00 3.69
CA ASN A 107 0.61 9.09 3.63
C ASN A 107 -0.79 8.64 4.06
N GLN A 108 -1.14 7.38 3.76
CA GLN A 108 -2.41 6.76 4.14
C GLN A 108 -2.43 6.52 5.65
N ILE A 109 -1.31 6.07 6.22
CA ILE A 109 -1.17 5.93 7.68
C ILE A 109 -1.40 7.28 8.37
N GLU A 110 -0.74 8.36 7.94
CA GLU A 110 -0.98 9.69 8.55
C GLU A 110 -2.43 10.16 8.42
N TYR A 111 -3.07 9.88 7.27
CA TYR A 111 -4.49 10.17 7.11
C TYR A 111 -5.35 9.43 8.15
N LEU A 112 -5.08 8.14 8.39
CA LEU A 112 -5.80 7.34 9.38
C LEU A 112 -5.60 7.87 10.81
N TYR A 113 -4.40 8.34 11.16
CA TYR A 113 -4.16 9.04 12.43
C TYR A 113 -4.98 10.34 12.52
N HIS A 114 -4.94 11.19 11.49
CA HIS A 114 -5.67 12.46 11.47
C HIS A 114 -7.18 12.28 11.58
N LYS A 115 -7.72 11.20 11.00
CA LYS A 115 -9.14 10.86 11.06
C LYS A 115 -9.54 10.01 12.27
N LYS A 116 -8.59 9.66 13.15
CA LYS A 116 -8.82 8.77 14.30
C LYS A 116 -9.41 7.41 13.90
N MET A 117 -8.98 6.88 12.75
CA MET A 117 -9.42 5.60 12.21
C MET A 117 -8.36 4.51 12.34
N ILE A 118 -7.16 4.85 12.83
CA ILE A 118 -6.01 3.96 12.85
C ILE A 118 -6.27 2.68 13.65
N ASP A 119 -7.00 2.77 14.77
CA ASP A 119 -7.29 1.65 15.68
C ASP A 119 -8.07 0.50 15.04
N TYR A 120 -8.83 0.79 14.00
CA TYR A 120 -9.65 -0.18 13.27
C TYR A 120 -9.00 -0.67 11.98
N SER A 121 -7.82 -0.14 11.65
CA SER A 121 -7.18 -0.39 10.37
C SER A 121 -6.33 -1.66 10.34
N ARG A 122 -6.16 -2.19 9.12
CA ARG A 122 -5.16 -3.19 8.79
C ARG A 122 -4.23 -2.63 7.72
N PHE A 123 -2.94 -2.93 7.80
CA PHE A 123 -1.98 -2.45 6.81
C PHE A 123 -0.77 -3.35 6.66
N LYS A 124 -0.01 -3.13 5.58
CA LYS A 124 1.25 -3.85 5.33
C LYS A 124 2.37 -3.24 6.16
N ILE A 125 3.07 -4.10 6.90
CA ILE A 125 4.30 -3.78 7.62
C ILE A 125 5.50 -4.47 6.98
N GLY A 126 6.69 -3.98 7.28
CA GLY A 126 7.94 -4.58 6.88
C GLY A 126 9.09 -4.17 7.79
N LYS A 127 10.30 -4.60 7.42
CA LYS A 127 11.54 -4.22 8.12
C LYS A 127 11.76 -2.70 7.98
N PRO A 128 12.01 -1.96 9.09
CA PRO A 128 12.33 -0.55 9.05
C PRO A 128 13.52 -0.27 8.13
N GLY A 129 13.53 0.88 7.45
CA GLY A 129 14.66 1.32 6.62
C GLY A 129 14.83 0.55 5.29
N ILE A 130 14.32 -0.67 5.18
CA ILE A 130 14.29 -1.39 3.90
C ILE A 130 13.15 -0.81 3.07
N LYS A 131 13.50 -0.26 1.90
CA LYS A 131 12.52 -0.04 0.81
C LYS A 131 12.09 -1.40 0.27
N GLN A 132 11.36 -2.19 1.06
CA GLN A 132 10.79 -3.45 0.59
C GLN A 132 9.72 -3.10 -0.43
N ILE A 133 10.05 -3.43 -1.68
CA ILE A 133 9.18 -3.55 -2.86
C ILE A 133 8.35 -2.29 -3.17
N ARG A 134 8.54 -1.76 -4.38
CA ARG A 134 7.66 -0.76 -5.00
C ARG A 134 6.28 -1.37 -5.31
N GLY A 135 5.54 -1.83 -4.30
CA GLY A 135 4.12 -2.17 -4.41
C GLY A 135 3.29 -0.97 -3.95
N ARG A 136 2.11 -0.74 -4.54
CA ARG A 136 1.21 0.38 -4.18
C ARG A 136 0.34 0.01 -2.98
N ALA A 137 -0.16 1.03 -2.27
CA ALA A 137 -0.93 0.89 -1.02
C ALA A 137 -2.31 0.29 -1.27
N SER A 138 -2.72 -0.67 -0.44
CA SER A 138 -4.13 -1.03 -0.28
C SER A 138 -4.85 0.04 0.50
N ILE A 139 -5.88 0.63 -0.11
CA ILE A 139 -6.73 1.62 0.51
C ILE A 139 -8.13 1.03 0.62
N ILE A 140 -8.65 1.00 1.84
CA ILE A 140 -10.03 0.61 2.15
C ILE A 140 -10.78 1.90 2.52
N SER A 141 -12.04 2.03 2.11
CA SER A 141 -12.93 3.13 2.54
C SER A 141 -12.50 4.55 2.15
N ILE A 142 -11.90 4.75 0.97
CA ILE A 142 -11.68 6.10 0.44
C ILE A 142 -12.68 6.36 -0.68
N ASN A 143 -13.45 7.44 -0.50
CA ASN A 143 -14.40 7.95 -1.47
C ASN A 143 -13.68 8.48 -2.74
N TYR A 144 -14.24 8.19 -3.91
CA TYR A 144 -13.76 8.66 -5.21
C TYR A 144 -13.57 10.18 -5.27
N SER A 145 -14.58 10.94 -4.89
CA SER A 145 -14.59 12.40 -4.93
C SER A 145 -13.50 12.98 -4.01
N ASP A 146 -13.31 12.41 -2.82
CA ASP A 146 -12.21 12.79 -1.90
C ASP A 146 -10.83 12.57 -2.54
N LEU A 147 -10.64 11.45 -3.24
CA LEU A 147 -9.39 11.17 -3.94
C LEU A 147 -9.17 12.17 -5.09
N LEU A 148 -10.19 12.40 -5.92
CA LEU A 148 -10.12 13.31 -7.05
C LEU A 148 -9.75 14.72 -6.57
N GLN A 149 -10.44 15.23 -5.56
CA GLN A 149 -10.14 16.53 -4.96
C GLN A 149 -8.72 16.58 -4.40
N LYS A 150 -8.23 15.51 -3.77
CA LYS A 150 -6.87 15.45 -3.27
C LYS A 150 -5.84 15.54 -4.40
N VAL A 151 -6.05 14.81 -5.51
CA VAL A 151 -5.17 14.86 -6.70
C VAL A 151 -5.13 16.28 -7.28
N LEU A 152 -6.29 16.90 -7.45
CA LEU A 152 -6.43 18.25 -7.99
C LEU A 152 -5.75 19.30 -7.09
N ARG A 153 -6.00 19.22 -5.77
CA ARG A 153 -5.44 20.16 -4.79
C ARG A 153 -3.92 20.00 -4.64
N GLU A 154 -3.43 18.77 -4.52
CA GLU A 154 -2.02 18.50 -4.27
C GLU A 154 -1.16 18.55 -5.53
N ARG A 155 -1.78 18.57 -6.73
CA ARG A 155 -1.12 18.52 -8.05
C ARG A 155 -0.09 17.39 -8.14
N LYS A 156 -0.36 16.28 -7.45
CA LYS A 156 0.53 15.12 -7.37
C LYS A 156 -0.21 13.91 -7.90
N ALA A 157 0.50 13.12 -8.70
CA ALA A 157 -0.04 11.85 -9.17
C ALA A 157 -0.34 10.95 -7.97
N VAL A 158 -1.58 10.48 -7.87
CA VAL A 158 -1.97 9.47 -6.89
C VAL A 158 -2.16 8.15 -7.62
N ARG A 159 -1.43 7.15 -7.13
CA ARG A 159 -1.47 5.76 -7.62
C ARG A 159 -2.03 4.90 -6.51
N SER A 160 -3.36 4.82 -6.42
CA SER A 160 -4.04 4.12 -5.33
C SER A 160 -4.78 2.90 -5.84
N TRP A 161 -4.56 1.77 -5.18
CA TRP A 161 -5.34 0.56 -5.38
C TRP A 161 -6.36 0.48 -4.24
N TYR A 162 -7.62 0.39 -4.63
CA TYR A 162 -8.78 0.26 -3.78
C TYR A 162 -9.17 -1.20 -3.73
N PHE A 163 -9.36 -1.70 -2.52
CA PHE A 163 -9.74 -3.07 -2.28
C PHE A 163 -11.12 -3.08 -1.62
N CYS A 164 -12.02 -3.91 -2.14
CA CYS A 164 -13.28 -4.20 -1.50
C CYS A 164 -13.12 -5.45 -0.63
N ASP A 165 -13.11 -5.25 0.70
CA ASP A 165 -12.84 -6.32 1.67
C ASP A 165 -13.98 -7.37 1.73
N ARG A 166 -15.20 -7.01 1.28
CA ARG A 166 -16.41 -7.82 1.48
C ARG A 166 -16.46 -9.14 0.71
N GLU A 167 -15.73 -9.29 -0.39
CA GLU A 167 -15.92 -10.42 -1.33
C GLU A 167 -14.65 -11.18 -1.69
N ARG A 168 -13.59 -11.05 -0.89
CA ARG A 168 -12.33 -11.74 -1.21
C ARG A 168 -12.40 -13.22 -0.87
N ASP A 169 -12.91 -14.04 -1.79
CA ASP A 169 -12.69 -15.49 -1.79
C ASP A 169 -11.91 -15.92 -3.03
N LEU A 170 -10.57 -15.83 -2.93
CA LEU A 170 -9.65 -16.31 -3.96
C LEU A 170 -9.82 -17.80 -4.28
N ASN A 171 -10.36 -18.60 -3.34
CA ASN A 171 -10.59 -20.03 -3.58
C ASN A 171 -11.84 -20.28 -4.43
N ARG A 172 -12.76 -19.31 -4.49
CA ARG A 172 -13.95 -19.32 -5.36
C ARG A 172 -13.77 -18.51 -6.64
N GLY A 173 -12.62 -17.84 -6.81
CA GLY A 173 -12.36 -16.98 -7.97
C GLY A 173 -13.16 -15.68 -7.97
N GLN A 174 -13.78 -15.29 -6.86
CA GLN A 174 -14.50 -14.03 -6.80
C GLN A 174 -13.54 -12.97 -6.26
N TYR A 175 -13.22 -11.97 -7.09
CA TYR A 175 -12.25 -10.93 -6.74
C TYR A 175 -12.51 -9.63 -7.50
N ALA A 176 -12.95 -8.59 -6.80
CA ALA A 176 -13.05 -7.26 -7.38
C ALA A 176 -11.91 -6.38 -6.87
N ASP A 177 -11.24 -5.68 -7.78
CA ASP A 177 -10.10 -4.82 -7.47
C ASP A 177 -10.24 -3.50 -8.19
N LEU A 178 -10.41 -2.43 -7.43
CA LEU A 178 -10.60 -1.11 -8.00
C LEU A 178 -9.27 -0.37 -8.09
N PHE A 179 -8.87 0.13 -9.26
CA PHE A 179 -7.55 0.75 -9.42
C PHE A 179 -7.61 2.16 -9.99
N VAL A 180 -7.47 3.18 -9.15
CA VAL A 180 -7.53 4.58 -9.61
C VAL A 180 -6.13 5.13 -9.87
N LEU A 181 -5.94 5.70 -11.06
CA LEU A 181 -4.68 6.31 -11.50
C LEU A 181 -4.85 7.81 -11.78
N GLY A 182 -4.97 8.63 -10.75
CA GLY A 182 -4.94 10.08 -10.95
C GLY A 182 -3.53 10.53 -11.33
N ASN A 183 -3.23 10.72 -12.62
CA ASN A 183 -1.95 11.28 -13.08
C ASN A 183 -2.11 12.76 -13.45
N PHE A 184 -1.70 13.66 -12.56
CA PHE A 184 -1.82 15.10 -12.82
C PHE A 184 -0.89 15.61 -13.94
N ASN A 185 0.12 14.82 -14.34
CA ASN A 185 1.06 15.22 -15.39
C ASN A 185 0.53 14.97 -16.82
N GLU A 186 -0.53 14.18 -16.99
CA GLU A 186 -1.21 13.99 -18.28
C GLU A 186 -2.26 15.09 -18.48
N PRO A 187 -2.70 15.42 -19.71
CA PRO A 187 -3.76 16.41 -19.94
C PRO A 187 -5.01 16.12 -19.11
N ASP A 188 -5.45 14.86 -19.11
CA ASP A 188 -6.61 14.37 -18.38
C ASP A 188 -6.21 13.52 -17.15
N LEU A 189 -7.09 13.48 -16.16
CA LEU A 189 -6.97 12.54 -15.05
C LEU A 189 -7.52 11.17 -15.47
N GLN A 190 -6.71 10.14 -15.32
CA GLN A 190 -7.10 8.78 -15.65
C GLN A 190 -7.80 8.08 -14.48
N ILE A 191 -8.88 7.37 -14.78
CA ILE A 191 -9.51 6.42 -13.85
C ILE A 191 -9.56 5.06 -14.52
N GLN A 192 -9.32 4.02 -13.73
CA GLN A 192 -9.45 2.65 -14.16
C GLN A 192 -10.23 1.88 -13.08
N LEU A 193 -11.04 0.92 -13.48
CA LEU A 193 -11.72 -0.01 -12.58
C LEU A 193 -11.56 -1.40 -13.15
N TRP A 194 -11.31 -2.39 -12.30
CA TRP A 194 -11.18 -3.78 -12.71
C TRP A 194 -12.10 -4.65 -11.85
N GLN A 195 -12.67 -5.70 -12.43
CA GLN A 195 -13.43 -6.69 -11.69
C GLN A 195 -13.14 -8.06 -12.27
N ILE A 196 -12.64 -8.96 -11.44
CA ILE A 196 -12.29 -10.33 -11.81
C ILE A 196 -13.41 -11.24 -11.32
N ILE A 197 -13.90 -12.11 -12.19
CA ILE A 197 -15.02 -12.99 -11.88
C ILE A 197 -14.59 -14.44 -12.17
N GLY A 198 -14.95 -15.36 -11.28
CA GLY A 198 -14.65 -16.79 -11.42
C GLY A 198 -13.15 -17.10 -11.47
N GLY A 199 -12.74 -18.13 -12.20
CA GLY A 199 -11.34 -18.60 -12.22
C GLY A 199 -10.27 -17.58 -12.62
N GLY A 200 -10.63 -16.35 -12.99
CA GLY A 200 -9.69 -15.26 -13.23
C GLY A 200 -9.20 -15.15 -14.67
N SER A 201 -9.81 -15.90 -15.59
CA SER A 201 -9.54 -15.80 -17.02
C SER A 201 -10.12 -14.54 -17.66
N GLU A 202 -11.16 -13.97 -17.06
CA GLU A 202 -11.87 -12.80 -17.55
C GLU A 202 -11.84 -11.67 -16.52
N ILE A 203 -11.46 -10.49 -16.97
CA ILE A 203 -11.42 -9.29 -16.16
C ILE A 203 -12.23 -8.21 -16.85
N LEU A 204 -13.30 -7.77 -16.21
CA LEU A 204 -14.04 -6.59 -16.63
C LEU A 204 -13.22 -5.35 -16.28
N PHE A 205 -13.19 -4.42 -17.22
CA PHE A 205 -12.35 -3.24 -17.14
C PHE A 205 -13.14 -2.01 -17.57
N ALA A 206 -13.09 -0.97 -16.74
CA ALA A 206 -13.56 0.36 -17.09
C ALA A 206 -12.37 1.33 -17.10
N HIS A 207 -12.36 2.25 -18.04
CA HIS A 207 -11.33 3.27 -18.15
C HIS A 207 -11.93 4.61 -18.52
N GLY A 208 -11.72 5.63 -17.69
CA GLY A 208 -12.08 7.01 -17.97
C GLY A 208 -10.89 7.95 -18.07
N LEU A 209 -11.02 9.00 -18.86
CA LEU A 209 -10.17 10.20 -18.82
C LEU A 209 -11.05 11.41 -18.48
N ILE A 210 -10.66 12.15 -17.46
CA ILE A 210 -11.41 13.28 -16.91
C ILE A 210 -10.67 14.58 -17.17
N ASP A 211 -11.39 15.54 -17.74
CA ASP A 211 -10.95 16.92 -17.85
C ASP A 211 -10.74 17.53 -16.46
N LYS A 212 -9.59 18.15 -16.23
CA LYS A 212 -9.25 18.70 -14.90
C LYS A 212 -10.02 19.96 -14.54
N GLU A 213 -10.51 20.69 -15.53
CA GLU A 213 -11.19 21.97 -15.35
C GLU A 213 -12.69 21.76 -15.21
N THR A 214 -13.28 20.94 -16.10
CA THR A 214 -14.72 20.68 -16.11
C THR A 214 -15.12 19.51 -15.21
N LEU A 215 -14.17 18.65 -14.84
CA LEU A 215 -14.39 17.39 -14.11
C LEU A 215 -15.32 16.42 -14.85
N ARG A 216 -15.36 16.52 -16.17
CA ARG A 216 -16.18 15.66 -17.03
C ARG A 216 -15.32 14.66 -17.76
N PHE A 217 -15.91 13.52 -18.10
CA PHE A 217 -15.19 12.46 -18.80
C PHE A 217 -15.11 12.81 -20.28
N ASN A 218 -13.90 12.93 -20.82
CA ASN A 218 -13.66 13.16 -22.25
C ASN A 218 -13.49 11.84 -23.03
N HIS A 219 -13.24 10.76 -22.29
CA HIS A 219 -13.08 9.41 -22.83
C HIS A 219 -13.56 8.40 -21.79
N PHE A 220 -14.31 7.41 -22.22
CA PHE A 220 -14.73 6.29 -21.40
C PHE A 220 -14.82 5.00 -22.20
N ASP A 221 -14.13 3.97 -21.73
CA ASP A 221 -14.08 2.63 -22.31
C ASP A 221 -14.58 1.59 -21.29
N LEU A 222 -15.41 0.65 -21.73
CA LEU A 222 -15.68 -0.62 -21.04
C LEU A 222 -15.17 -1.77 -21.90
N ALA A 223 -14.42 -2.68 -21.29
CA ALA A 223 -13.80 -3.81 -21.97
C ALA A 223 -13.77 -5.06 -21.08
N THR A 224 -13.69 -6.22 -21.72
CA THR A 224 -13.25 -7.46 -21.08
C THR A 224 -11.82 -7.76 -21.53
N HIS A 225 -10.96 -8.04 -20.55
CA HIS A 225 -9.60 -8.48 -20.74
C HIS A 225 -9.52 -9.97 -20.42
N TYR A 226 -9.05 -10.75 -21.39
CA TYR A 226 -8.80 -12.18 -21.22
C TYR A 226 -7.32 -12.40 -20.91
N VAL A 227 -7.04 -13.13 -19.84
CA VAL A 227 -5.68 -13.35 -19.32
C VAL A 227 -5.50 -14.80 -18.90
N ASP A 228 -4.25 -15.21 -18.68
CA ASP A 228 -3.97 -16.48 -18.02
C ASP A 228 -4.32 -16.37 -16.52
N PRO A 229 -5.24 -17.21 -15.99
CA PRO A 229 -5.58 -17.29 -14.57
C PRO A 229 -4.39 -17.33 -13.62
N ASN A 230 -3.29 -17.97 -14.02
CA ASN A 230 -2.08 -18.10 -13.19
C ASN A 230 -1.40 -16.74 -12.94
N GLN A 231 -1.71 -15.73 -13.75
CA GLN A 231 -1.22 -14.37 -13.56
C GLN A 231 -2.07 -13.60 -12.55
N ILE A 232 -3.29 -14.03 -12.23
CA ILE A 232 -4.18 -13.30 -11.31
C ILE A 232 -3.58 -13.16 -9.91
N PRO A 233 -3.03 -14.19 -9.25
CA PRO A 233 -2.37 -14.00 -7.96
C PRO A 233 -1.19 -13.02 -8.05
N GLN A 234 -0.44 -13.01 -9.16
CA GLN A 234 0.69 -12.09 -9.35
C GLN A 234 0.22 -10.66 -9.64
N PHE A 235 -0.90 -10.49 -10.35
CA PHE A 235 -1.54 -9.20 -10.56
C PHE A 235 -2.16 -8.70 -9.26
N ALA A 236 -3.01 -9.48 -8.61
CA ALA A 236 -3.69 -9.12 -7.37
C ALA A 236 -2.72 -8.83 -6.22
N ASN A 237 -1.75 -9.71 -5.96
CA ASN A 237 -0.86 -9.60 -4.81
C ASN A 237 0.42 -8.81 -5.11
N ASN A 238 1.00 -9.00 -6.29
CA ASN A 238 2.31 -8.45 -6.65
C ASN A 238 2.24 -7.30 -7.67
N LYS A 239 1.03 -6.97 -8.15
CA LYS A 239 0.76 -5.85 -9.06
C LYS A 239 1.63 -5.90 -10.33
N LYS A 240 1.99 -7.11 -10.77
CA LYS A 240 2.63 -7.30 -12.08
C LYS A 240 1.63 -6.99 -13.18
N ARG A 241 2.10 -6.40 -14.28
CA ARG A 241 1.28 -6.17 -15.47
C ARG A 241 0.74 -7.51 -15.96
N LEU A 242 -0.54 -7.55 -16.29
CA LEU A 242 -1.17 -8.69 -16.95
C LEU A 242 -0.79 -8.69 -18.43
N ASP A 243 -0.33 -9.83 -18.91
CA ASP A 243 -0.20 -10.07 -20.33
C ASP A 243 -1.57 -10.49 -20.87
N LEU A 244 -2.15 -9.62 -21.69
CA LEU A 244 -3.48 -9.83 -22.26
C LEU A 244 -3.39 -10.87 -23.39
N ILE A 245 -4.18 -11.93 -23.27
CA ILE A 245 -4.40 -12.90 -24.36
C ILE A 245 -5.30 -12.27 -25.42
N LYS A 246 -6.40 -11.65 -24.97
CA LYS A 246 -7.37 -10.97 -25.83
C LYS A 246 -7.94 -9.77 -25.09
N LYS A 247 -8.31 -8.74 -25.84
CA LYS A 247 -9.13 -7.62 -25.36
C LYS A 247 -10.37 -7.51 -26.21
N GLU A 248 -11.52 -7.33 -25.56
CA GLU A 248 -12.80 -7.12 -26.19
C GLU A 248 -13.40 -5.83 -25.64
N LYS A 249 -13.56 -4.82 -26.50
CA LYS A 249 -14.19 -3.55 -26.11
C LYS A 249 -15.69 -3.67 -26.32
N TRP A 250 -16.46 -3.31 -25.31
CA TRP A 250 -17.92 -3.33 -25.33
C TRP A 250 -18.49 -1.94 -25.61
N ILE A 251 -17.95 -0.93 -24.92
CA ILE A 251 -18.41 0.44 -25.00
C ILE A 251 -17.19 1.35 -25.11
N ARG A 252 -17.30 2.37 -25.96
CA ARG A 252 -16.39 3.52 -26.03
C ARG A 252 -17.21 4.78 -26.24
N ILE A 253 -16.99 5.79 -25.42
CA ILE A 253 -17.65 7.09 -25.50
C ILE A 253 -16.58 8.17 -25.36
N ASP A 254 -16.45 9.01 -26.38
CA ASP A 254 -15.47 10.10 -26.44
C ASP A 254 -16.20 11.46 -26.36
N HIS A 255 -16.96 11.68 -25.29
CA HIS A 255 -17.82 12.85 -25.12
C HIS A 255 -18.00 13.23 -23.65
N ASP A 256 -18.28 14.51 -23.39
CA ASP A 256 -18.45 15.24 -22.12
C ASP A 256 -19.46 14.62 -21.14
N LEU A 257 -19.16 13.43 -20.62
CA LEU A 257 -20.07 12.69 -19.74
C LEU A 257 -19.94 13.14 -18.29
N GLY A 258 -21.08 13.16 -17.59
CA GLY A 258 -21.12 13.37 -16.15
C GLY A 258 -20.65 12.13 -15.39
N GLU A 259 -20.22 12.36 -14.15
CA GLU A 259 -19.84 11.30 -13.21
C GLU A 259 -20.97 10.27 -13.01
N GLU A 260 -22.21 10.75 -12.83
CA GLU A 260 -23.39 9.90 -12.59
C GLU A 260 -23.65 8.93 -13.75
N ASP A 261 -23.52 9.41 -15.00
CA ASP A 261 -23.71 8.59 -16.21
C ASP A 261 -22.65 7.48 -16.27
N ILE A 262 -21.39 7.84 -16.02
CA ILE A 262 -20.25 6.93 -16.09
C ILE A 262 -20.40 5.81 -15.06
N PHE A 263 -20.67 6.15 -13.81
CA PHE A 263 -20.82 5.13 -12.78
C PHE A 263 -22.08 4.30 -12.94
N SER A 264 -23.15 4.85 -13.48
CA SER A 264 -24.34 4.07 -13.86
C SER A 264 -24.00 3.02 -14.92
N LEU A 265 -23.24 3.40 -15.96
CA LEU A 265 -22.75 2.46 -16.98
C LEU A 265 -21.85 1.37 -16.38
N ILE A 266 -20.94 1.73 -15.46
CA ILE A 266 -20.08 0.76 -14.79
C ILE A 266 -20.93 -0.22 -13.96
N LYS A 267 -21.92 0.26 -13.20
CA LYS A 267 -22.83 -0.59 -12.41
C LYS A 267 -23.65 -1.55 -13.26
N MET A 268 -23.99 -1.16 -14.49
CA MET A 268 -24.67 -2.06 -15.44
C MET A 268 -23.72 -3.12 -16.01
N PHE A 269 -22.45 -2.78 -16.19
CA PHE A 269 -21.45 -3.66 -16.81
C PHE A 269 -20.80 -4.62 -15.81
N PHE A 270 -20.58 -4.20 -14.58
CA PHE A 270 -19.93 -4.99 -13.54
C PHE A 270 -20.99 -5.78 -12.74
N PRO A 271 -20.98 -7.12 -12.72
CA PRO A 271 -21.96 -7.92 -11.99
C PRO A 271 -21.93 -7.73 -10.48
N MET A 272 -20.78 -7.37 -9.88
CA MET A 272 -20.75 -6.94 -8.47
C MET A 272 -20.83 -5.41 -8.42
N ASN A 273 -22.01 -4.88 -8.76
CA ASN A 273 -22.26 -3.45 -8.93
C ASN A 273 -22.25 -2.65 -7.61
N TYR A 274 -22.63 -3.27 -6.50
CA TYR A 274 -22.56 -2.65 -5.17
C TYR A 274 -21.13 -2.27 -4.74
N LEU A 275 -20.11 -2.86 -5.38
CA LEU A 275 -18.72 -2.47 -5.16
C LEU A 275 -18.38 -1.13 -5.79
N ILE A 276 -19.14 -0.73 -6.81
CA ILE A 276 -19.09 0.61 -7.36
C ILE A 276 -19.73 1.60 -6.38
N ASP A 277 -20.76 1.18 -5.63
CA ASP A 277 -21.33 2.00 -4.56
C ASP A 277 -20.29 2.25 -3.46
N GLU A 278 -19.51 1.26 -3.03
CA GLU A 278 -18.43 1.47 -2.03
C GLU A 278 -17.35 2.47 -2.48
N PHE A 279 -17.23 2.72 -3.78
CA PHE A 279 -16.30 3.71 -4.31
C PHE A 279 -16.89 5.12 -4.30
N ILE A 280 -18.18 5.25 -4.56
CA ILE A 280 -18.90 6.54 -4.70
C ILE A 280 -19.48 6.98 -3.36
N GLU A 281 -19.88 6.04 -2.53
CA GLU A 281 -20.49 6.22 -1.23
C GLU A 281 -19.47 5.80 -0.17
N TYR A 282 -19.36 6.56 0.93
CA TYR A 282 -18.57 6.10 2.07
C TYR A 282 -19.08 4.71 2.46
N PRO A 283 -18.22 3.69 2.63
CA PRO A 283 -18.71 2.36 2.94
C PRO A 283 -19.50 2.45 4.23
N VAL A 284 -20.80 2.14 4.14
CA VAL A 284 -21.63 1.88 5.31
C VAL A 284 -20.91 0.77 6.06
N LEU A 285 -20.42 1.09 7.24
CA LEU A 285 -19.90 0.14 8.22
C LEU A 285 -21.05 -0.77 8.65
N ASN A 286 -21.43 -1.74 7.82
CA ASN A 286 -22.17 -2.90 8.30
C ASN A 286 -21.14 -3.81 8.97
N ILE A 287 -20.92 -3.50 10.24
CA ILE A 287 -20.30 -4.39 11.21
C ILE A 287 -21.30 -5.52 11.43
N VAL A 288 -20.96 -6.73 10.98
CA VAL A 288 -21.43 -7.99 11.57
C VAL A 288 -20.20 -8.81 11.90
#